data_AF-A0A3D1GA75-F1
#
_entry.id   AF-A0A3D1GA75-F1
#
_cell.length_a   1.000
_cell.length_b   1.000
_cell.length_c   1.000
_cell.angle_alpha   90.00
_cell.angle_beta   90.00
_cell.angle_gamma   90.00
#
_symmetry.space_group_name_H-M   'P 1'
#
loop_
_entity.id
_entity.type
_entity.pdbx_description
1 polymer ?
#
loop_
_entity_poly.entity_id
_entity_poly.type
_entity_poly.pdbx_seq_one_letter_code
_entity_poly.pdbx_strand_id
1 'polypeptide(L)'
;DKYTEFNQIEKSTELMKSLKGDAEVTIKQLRDTIWALNQNELTVQQFADHLGNYFKSQSALSELIKIQCTISDNENTVLSSTQALNLFRIIQEASQNTLKYAGAEHLDIHFKRQNGELRLSISDDGTFKGDAKTFNSGYGMLNMKKRAEEIGADLRVFTDNGTTITLSLEVSANN
;
A
#
# COMPACT_ATOMS: atom_id res chain seq x y z
N ASP A 1 -37.78 -9.23 28.79
CA ASP A 1 -37.69 -7.94 29.49
C ASP A 1 -37.37 -6.87 28.45
N LYS A 2 -38.09 -5.74 28.43
CA LYS A 2 -37.97 -4.71 27.36
C LYS A 2 -36.55 -4.15 27.24
N TYR A 3 -35.80 -4.19 28.34
CA TYR A 3 -34.39 -3.79 28.40
C TYR A 3 -33.46 -4.71 27.60
N THR A 4 -33.78 -6.01 27.52
CA THR A 4 -33.01 -7.00 26.75
C THR A 4 -33.26 -6.87 25.25
N GLU A 5 -34.50 -6.58 24.85
CA GLU A 5 -34.91 -6.42 23.45
C GLU A 5 -34.36 -5.12 22.84
N PHE A 6 -34.34 -4.01 23.61
CA PHE A 6 -33.72 -2.75 23.20
C PHE A 6 -32.21 -2.91 22.94
N ASN A 7 -31.49 -3.55 23.87
CA ASN A 7 -30.05 -3.85 23.70
C ASN A 7 -29.77 -4.74 22.48
N GLN A 8 -30.70 -5.64 22.13
CA GLN A 8 -30.54 -6.54 20.98
C GLN A 8 -30.72 -5.79 19.65
N ILE A 9 -31.64 -4.82 19.60
CA ILE A 9 -31.84 -3.94 18.43
C ILE A 9 -30.64 -2.99 18.24
N GLU A 10 -30.11 -2.42 19.32
CA GLU A 10 -28.95 -1.54 19.27
C GLU A 10 -27.71 -2.29 18.76
N LYS A 11 -27.44 -3.48 19.30
CA LYS A 11 -26.35 -4.36 18.85
C LYS A 11 -26.51 -4.82 17.40
N SER A 12 -27.74 -5.11 16.97
CA SER A 12 -28.04 -5.45 15.57
C SER A 12 -27.81 -4.26 14.63
N THR A 13 -28.15 -3.05 15.08
CA THR A 13 -27.92 -1.81 14.33
C THR A 13 -26.43 -1.49 14.20
N GLU A 14 -25.65 -1.67 15.27
CA GLU A 14 -24.19 -1.55 15.22
C GLU A 14 -23.56 -2.58 14.28
N LEU A 15 -23.99 -3.83 14.35
CA LEU A 15 -23.52 -4.89 13.45
C LEU A 15 -23.84 -4.57 11.98
N MET A 16 -25.05 -4.08 11.68
CA MET A 16 -25.42 -3.67 10.33
C MET A 16 -24.57 -2.49 9.83
N LYS A 17 -24.28 -1.51 10.70
CA LYS A 17 -23.37 -0.40 10.36
C LYS A 17 -21.96 -0.90 10.05
N SER A 18 -21.42 -1.80 10.88
CA SER A 18 -20.10 -2.42 10.64
C SER A 18 -20.09 -3.19 9.31
N LEU A 19 -21.10 -4.04 9.09
CA LEU A 19 -21.19 -4.86 7.86
C LEU A 19 -21.29 -3.99 6.61
N LYS A 20 -22.06 -2.89 6.67
CA LYS A 20 -22.12 -1.91 5.59
C LYS A 20 -20.75 -1.28 5.33
N GLY A 21 -20.05 -0.87 6.38
CA GLY A 21 -18.70 -0.34 6.28
C GLY A 21 -17.72 -1.34 5.64
N ASP A 22 -17.73 -2.59 6.10
CA ASP A 22 -16.87 -3.66 5.56
C ASP A 22 -17.15 -3.95 4.08
N ALA A 23 -18.42 -3.93 3.67
CA ALA A 23 -18.83 -4.10 2.28
C ALA A 23 -18.35 -2.93 1.40
N GLU A 24 -18.48 -1.68 1.88
CA GLU A 24 -17.98 -0.49 1.17
C GLU A 24 -16.46 -0.53 0.98
N VAL A 25 -15.71 -0.95 2.01
CA VAL A 25 -14.25 -1.16 1.92
C VAL A 25 -13.92 -2.26 0.90
N THR A 26 -14.65 -3.38 0.93
CA THR A 26 -14.43 -4.51 0.02
C THR A 26 -14.64 -4.10 -1.44
N ILE A 27 -15.71 -3.34 -1.73
CA ILE A 27 -16.01 -2.85 -3.08
C ILE A 27 -14.90 -1.91 -3.58
N LYS A 28 -14.36 -1.06 -2.70
CA LYS A 28 -13.21 -0.20 -3.05
C LYS A 28 -11.99 -1.06 -3.43
N GLN A 29 -11.64 -2.06 -2.62
CA GLN A 29 -10.50 -2.95 -2.90
C GLN A 29 -10.65 -3.74 -4.21
N LEU A 30 -11.88 -4.14 -4.56
CA LEU A 30 -12.19 -4.76 -5.84
C LEU A 30 -11.97 -3.78 -6.99
N ARG A 31 -12.42 -2.53 -6.84
CA ARG A 31 -12.25 -1.48 -7.86
C ARG A 31 -10.78 -1.18 -8.13
N ASP A 32 -9.94 -1.11 -7.10
CA ASP A 32 -8.50 -0.87 -7.27
C ASP A 32 -7.82 -2.04 -7.99
N THR A 33 -8.27 -3.27 -7.70
CA THR A 33 -7.77 -4.47 -8.40
C THR A 33 -8.21 -4.48 -9.86
N ILE A 34 -9.48 -4.21 -10.14
CA ILE A 34 -10.01 -4.10 -11.51
C ILE A 34 -9.28 -2.99 -12.27
N TRP A 35 -9.04 -1.85 -11.62
CA TRP A 35 -8.31 -0.75 -12.22
C TRP A 35 -6.92 -1.20 -12.68
N ALA A 36 -6.15 -1.90 -11.83
CA ALA A 36 -4.82 -2.39 -12.19
C ALA A 36 -4.86 -3.45 -13.30
N LEU A 37 -5.85 -4.34 -13.27
CA LEU A 37 -5.99 -5.44 -14.25
C LEU A 37 -6.53 -4.99 -15.62
N ASN A 38 -7.31 -3.91 -15.67
CA ASN A 38 -7.92 -3.43 -16.92
C ASN A 38 -6.97 -2.55 -17.76
N GLN A 39 -5.72 -2.40 -17.35
CA GLN A 39 -4.69 -1.67 -18.10
C GLN A 39 -3.73 -2.68 -18.70
N ASN A 40 -3.54 -2.66 -20.03
CA ASN A 40 -2.52 -3.51 -20.66
C ASN A 40 -1.10 -3.07 -20.24
N GLU A 41 -0.88 -1.76 -20.25
CA GLU A 41 0.33 -1.10 -19.75
C GLU A 41 -0.09 0.22 -19.08
N LEU A 42 0.65 0.61 -18.04
CA LEU A 42 0.35 1.77 -17.21
C LEU A 42 1.62 2.57 -16.98
N THR A 43 1.60 3.89 -17.19
CA THR A 43 2.76 4.71 -16.84
C THR A 43 2.91 4.83 -15.33
N VAL A 44 4.14 4.99 -14.84
CA VAL A 44 4.40 5.25 -13.41
C VAL A 44 3.67 6.50 -12.91
N GLN A 45 3.43 7.50 -13.78
CA GLN A 45 2.62 8.67 -13.44
C GLN A 45 1.16 8.30 -13.15
N GLN A 46 0.52 7.54 -14.05
CA GLN A 46 -0.86 7.09 -13.84
C GLN A 46 -0.98 6.19 -12.59
N PHE A 47 0.05 5.39 -12.30
CA PHE A 47 0.15 4.62 -11.07
C PHE A 47 0.20 5.50 -9.82
N ALA A 48 1.07 6.52 -9.82
CA ALA A 48 1.19 7.47 -8.72
C ALA A 48 -0.10 8.27 -8.50
N ASP A 49 -0.79 8.67 -9.57
CA ASP A 49 -2.08 9.37 -9.49
C ASP A 49 -3.16 8.48 -8.85
N HIS A 50 -3.19 7.20 -9.21
CA HIS A 50 -4.11 6.23 -8.60
C HIS A 50 -3.80 6.01 -7.12
N LEU A 51 -2.53 5.88 -6.75
CA LEU A 51 -2.10 5.83 -5.35
C LEU A 51 -2.54 7.07 -4.56
N GLY A 52 -2.39 8.26 -5.14
CA GLY A 52 -2.86 9.49 -4.53
C GLY A 52 -4.36 9.48 -4.26
N ASN A 53 -5.16 8.94 -5.19
CA ASN A 53 -6.60 8.77 -4.99
C ASN A 53 -6.93 7.72 -3.93
N TYR A 54 -6.20 6.61 -3.91
CA TYR A 54 -6.32 5.60 -2.86
C TYR A 54 -6.11 6.22 -1.47
N PHE A 55 -5.02 6.96 -1.26
CA PHE A 55 -4.71 7.59 0.03
C PHE A 55 -5.73 8.66 0.42
N LYS A 56 -6.20 9.49 -0.50
CA LYS A 56 -7.29 10.45 -0.25
C LYS A 56 -8.59 9.76 0.15
N SER A 57 -8.87 8.60 -0.43
CA SER A 57 -10.10 7.83 -0.15
C SER A 57 -10.07 7.09 1.19
N GLN A 58 -8.89 7.01 1.81
CA GLN A 58 -8.63 6.37 3.08
C GLN A 58 -8.44 7.45 4.16
N SER A 59 -9.55 8.03 4.63
CA SER A 59 -9.56 9.19 5.54
C SER A 59 -8.63 9.05 6.76
N ALA A 60 -8.57 7.86 7.35
CA ALA A 60 -7.70 7.57 8.49
C ALA A 60 -6.20 7.70 8.18
N LEU A 61 -5.77 7.43 6.94
CA LEU A 61 -4.37 7.61 6.53
C LEU A 61 -4.06 9.10 6.35
N SER A 62 -4.93 9.85 5.66
CA SER A 62 -4.68 11.28 5.36
C SER A 62 -4.81 12.21 6.57
N GLU A 63 -5.55 11.83 7.61
CA GLU A 63 -5.75 12.65 8.81
C GLU A 63 -4.65 12.46 9.86
N LEU A 64 -3.99 11.29 9.86
CA LEU A 64 -3.01 10.92 10.89
C LEU A 64 -1.56 11.05 10.42
N ILE A 65 -1.29 10.85 9.13
CA ILE A 65 0.05 10.92 8.57
C ILE A 65 0.07 11.73 7.27
N LYS A 66 1.17 12.47 7.06
CA LYS A 66 1.41 13.18 5.81
C LYS A 66 2.04 12.22 4.81
N ILE A 67 1.28 11.87 3.78
CA ILE A 67 1.75 10.99 2.70
C ILE A 67 2.20 11.82 1.51
N GLN A 68 3.42 11.58 1.05
CA GLN A 68 3.96 12.20 -0.16
C GLN A 68 4.32 11.13 -1.18
N CYS A 69 3.88 11.33 -2.42
CA CYS A 69 4.28 10.51 -3.56
C CYS A 69 5.10 11.39 -4.50
N THR A 70 6.34 11.01 -4.77
CA THR A 70 7.24 11.73 -5.66
C THR A 70 7.80 10.80 -6.73
N ILE A 71 8.11 11.39 -7.87
CA ILE A 71 8.69 10.66 -8.99
C ILE A 71 9.87 11.46 -9.52
N SER A 72 11.00 10.79 -9.73
CA SER A 72 12.19 11.36 -10.37
C SER A 72 12.62 10.49 -11.55
N ASP A 73 13.21 11.13 -12.58
CA ASP A 73 13.83 10.46 -13.72
C ASP A 73 12.98 9.32 -14.32
N ASN A 74 11.67 9.51 -14.54
CA ASN A 74 10.75 8.42 -14.88
C ASN A 74 10.39 8.31 -16.37
N GLU A 75 11.04 9.06 -17.26
CA GLU A 75 10.55 9.29 -18.62
C GLU A 75 10.14 7.98 -19.31
N ASN A 76 8.85 7.93 -19.62
CA ASN A 76 8.14 6.84 -20.29
C ASN A 76 8.26 5.46 -19.61
N THR A 77 8.46 5.39 -18.29
CA THR A 77 8.45 4.11 -17.58
C THR A 77 7.04 3.55 -17.55
N VAL A 78 6.87 2.33 -18.06
CA VAL A 78 5.60 1.60 -18.04
C VAL A 78 5.69 0.35 -17.17
N LEU A 79 4.58 0.06 -16.52
CA LEU A 79 4.33 -1.12 -15.70
C LEU A 79 3.33 -2.01 -16.43
N SER A 80 3.58 -3.31 -16.43
CA SER A 80 2.53 -4.28 -16.74
C SER A 80 1.44 -4.27 -15.67
N SER A 81 0.25 -4.80 -15.99
CA SER A 81 -0.85 -4.94 -15.03
C SER A 81 -0.41 -5.70 -13.77
N THR A 82 0.39 -6.76 -13.94
CA THR A 82 0.91 -7.58 -12.84
C THR A 82 1.90 -6.79 -11.98
N GLN A 83 2.81 -6.02 -12.60
CA GLN A 83 3.71 -5.12 -11.87
C GLN A 83 2.94 -4.08 -11.07
N ALA A 84 2.00 -3.37 -11.70
CA ALA A 84 1.18 -2.36 -11.05
C ALA A 84 0.39 -2.93 -9.87
N LEU A 85 -0.27 -4.09 -10.04
CA LEU A 85 -1.06 -4.72 -8.99
C LEU A 85 -0.19 -5.10 -7.78
N ASN A 86 0.96 -5.76 -8.02
CA ASN A 86 1.82 -6.20 -6.92
C ASN A 86 2.50 -5.04 -6.21
N LEU A 87 2.96 -4.02 -6.93
CA LEU A 87 3.47 -2.78 -6.33
C LEU A 87 2.41 -2.08 -5.48
N PHE A 88 1.16 -2.00 -5.98
CA PHE A 88 0.05 -1.40 -5.23
C PHE A 88 -0.19 -2.12 -3.90
N ARG A 89 -0.19 -3.46 -3.93
CA ARG A 89 -0.41 -4.27 -2.73
C ARG A 89 0.73 -4.17 -1.72
N ILE A 90 1.97 -4.00 -2.20
CA ILE A 90 3.13 -3.77 -1.33
C ILE A 90 3.04 -2.39 -0.67
N ILE A 91 2.74 -1.34 -1.44
CA ILE A 91 2.55 0.02 -0.93
C ILE A 91 1.40 0.09 0.07
N GLN A 92 0.29 -0.59 -0.23
CA GLN A 92 -0.86 -0.69 0.67
C GLN A 92 -0.49 -1.32 2.01
N GLU A 93 0.20 -2.46 2.00
CA GLU A 93 0.65 -3.14 3.21
C GLU A 93 1.63 -2.28 4.02
N ALA A 94 2.61 -1.66 3.35
CA ALA A 94 3.57 -0.75 3.98
C ALA A 94 2.85 0.42 4.67
N SER A 95 1.95 1.09 3.97
CA SER A 95 1.19 2.25 4.50
C SER A 95 0.32 1.85 5.71
N GLN A 96 -0.28 0.67 5.68
CA GLN A 96 -1.07 0.16 6.81
C GLN A 96 -0.18 -0.18 8.01
N ASN A 97 1.02 -0.72 7.76
CA ASN A 97 1.98 -1.01 8.82
C ASN A 97 2.49 0.27 9.49
N THR A 98 2.79 1.30 8.71
CA THR A 98 3.14 2.64 9.21
C THR A 98 2.04 3.17 10.13
N LEU A 99 0.78 3.15 9.68
CA LEU A 99 -0.37 3.63 10.46
C LEU A 99 -0.60 2.85 11.75
N LYS A 100 -0.54 1.52 11.69
CA LYS A 100 -0.90 0.65 12.83
C LYS A 100 0.21 0.57 13.87
N TYR A 101 1.47 0.65 13.46
CA TYR A 101 2.60 0.25 14.31
C TYR A 101 3.64 1.34 14.49
N ALA A 102 4.00 2.09 13.44
CA ALA A 102 5.20 2.93 13.46
C ALA A 102 5.07 4.17 14.36
N GLY A 103 3.86 4.73 14.49
CA GLY A 103 3.69 6.04 15.13
C GLY A 103 4.40 7.16 14.38
N ALA A 104 4.50 7.01 13.06
CA ALA A 104 5.11 7.96 12.13
C ALA A 104 4.22 9.20 11.94
N GLU A 105 4.83 10.30 11.51
CA GLU A 105 4.13 11.50 11.06
C GLU A 105 4.18 11.63 9.53
N HIS A 106 5.18 11.03 8.89
CA HIS A 106 5.43 11.12 7.45
C HIS A 106 5.57 9.73 6.82
N LEU A 107 5.03 9.60 5.60
CA LEU A 107 5.24 8.46 4.74
C LEU A 107 5.59 8.94 3.33
N ASP A 108 6.83 8.68 2.92
CA ASP A 108 7.37 9.04 1.63
C ASP A 108 7.40 7.84 0.69
N ILE A 109 6.74 7.98 -0.45
CA ILE A 109 6.75 7.01 -1.55
C ILE A 109 7.47 7.66 -2.72
N HIS A 110 8.60 7.09 -3.12
CA HIS A 110 9.46 7.63 -4.16
C HIS A 110 9.68 6.62 -5.27
N PHE A 111 9.41 7.03 -6.51
CA PHE A 111 9.71 6.27 -7.71
C PHE A 111 10.88 6.92 -8.45
N LYS A 112 11.83 6.09 -8.89
CA LYS A 112 12.96 6.54 -9.70
C LYS A 112 13.31 5.51 -10.76
N ARG A 113 13.47 5.91 -12.02
CA ARG A 113 14.11 5.02 -13.01
C ARG A 113 15.61 5.22 -13.00
N GLN A 114 16.37 4.13 -12.98
CA GLN A 114 17.82 4.18 -13.09
C GLN A 114 18.32 2.90 -13.77
N ASN A 115 19.16 3.04 -14.80
CA ASN A 115 19.79 1.91 -15.49
C ASN A 115 18.80 0.85 -16.04
N GLY A 116 17.61 1.26 -16.50
CA GLY A 116 16.58 0.34 -16.98
C GLY A 116 15.72 -0.31 -15.89
N GLU A 117 16.01 -0.04 -14.62
CA GLU A 117 15.23 -0.50 -13.48
C GLU A 117 14.33 0.61 -12.95
N LEU A 118 13.14 0.24 -12.49
CA LEU A 118 12.36 1.06 -11.58
C LEU A 118 12.83 0.76 -10.15
N ARG A 119 13.15 1.83 -9.42
CA ARG A 119 13.41 1.79 -7.99
C ARG A 119 12.26 2.46 -7.26
N LEU A 120 11.61 1.71 -6.38
CA LEU A 120 10.59 2.19 -5.47
C LEU A 120 11.18 2.23 -4.06
N SER A 121 11.02 3.35 -3.37
CA SER A 121 11.30 3.49 -1.93
C SER A 121 10.03 3.90 -1.22
N ILE A 122 9.71 3.22 -0.11
CA ILE A 122 8.61 3.56 0.80
C ILE A 122 9.25 3.76 2.16
N SER A 123 9.26 4.97 2.70
CA SER A 123 9.92 5.31 3.96
C SER A 123 8.98 6.01 4.91
N ASP A 124 8.93 5.57 6.15
CA ASP A 124 8.31 6.31 7.24
C ASP A 124 9.34 6.78 8.27
N ASP A 125 9.00 7.86 8.98
CA ASP A 125 9.82 8.47 10.04
C ASP A 125 9.48 7.94 11.44
N GLY A 126 8.74 6.83 11.52
CA GLY A 126 8.31 6.25 12.78
C GLY A 126 9.39 5.42 13.47
N THR A 127 8.96 4.55 14.37
CA THR A 127 9.85 3.56 14.99
C THR A 127 9.41 2.17 14.63
N PHE A 128 10.33 1.35 14.13
CA PHE A 128 10.05 -0.07 13.92
C PHE A 128 9.77 -0.76 15.26
N LYS A 129 8.54 -1.27 15.44
CA LYS A 129 8.11 -1.95 16.68
C LYS A 129 8.08 -3.48 16.59
N GLY A 130 8.60 -4.06 15.51
CA GLY A 130 8.70 -5.51 15.36
C GLY A 130 9.88 -6.09 16.14
N ASP A 131 9.83 -7.40 16.40
CA ASP A 131 10.97 -8.12 16.95
C ASP A 131 11.99 -8.40 15.84
N ALA A 132 13.25 -7.99 16.05
CA ALA A 132 14.35 -8.23 15.13
C ALA A 132 14.51 -9.73 14.77
N LYS A 133 14.09 -10.65 15.66
CA LYS A 133 14.12 -12.11 15.41
C LYS A 133 13.01 -12.60 14.47
N THR A 134 11.89 -11.87 14.38
CA THR A 134 10.73 -12.22 13.52
C THR A 134 10.52 -11.24 12.37
N PHE A 135 11.48 -10.33 12.18
CA PHE A 135 11.53 -9.33 11.11
C PHE A 135 11.17 -9.90 9.72
N ASN A 136 11.60 -11.14 9.45
CA ASN A 136 11.36 -11.83 8.17
C ASN A 136 10.15 -12.76 8.14
N SER A 137 9.42 -12.95 9.24
CA SER A 137 8.41 -14.00 9.39
C SER A 137 6.99 -13.50 9.66
N GLY A 138 6.78 -12.18 9.78
CA GLY A 138 5.43 -11.62 9.84
C GLY A 138 4.66 -11.85 8.54
N TYR A 139 3.36 -12.15 8.62
CA TYR A 139 2.51 -12.42 7.44
C TYR A 139 2.54 -11.29 6.42
N GLY A 140 2.54 -10.02 6.87
CA GLY A 140 2.64 -8.86 5.98
C GLY A 140 3.95 -8.83 5.18
N MET A 141 5.09 -9.06 5.86
CA MET A 141 6.41 -9.10 5.22
C MET A 141 6.54 -10.27 4.23
N LEU A 142 6.07 -11.47 4.61
CA LEU A 142 6.10 -12.64 3.75
C LEU A 142 5.27 -12.40 2.48
N ASN A 143 4.09 -11.79 2.62
CA ASN A 143 3.24 -11.45 1.47
C ASN A 143 3.91 -10.39 0.57
N MET A 144 4.54 -9.37 1.14
CA MET A 144 5.28 -8.37 0.34
C MET A 144 6.43 -9.00 -0.44
N LYS A 145 7.21 -9.91 0.19
CA LYS A 145 8.29 -10.64 -0.48
C LYS A 145 7.78 -11.51 -1.62
N LYS A 146 6.72 -12.30 -1.38
CA LYS A 146 6.12 -13.12 -2.44
C LYS A 146 5.66 -12.29 -3.63
N ARG A 147 5.02 -11.14 -3.38
CA ARG A 147 4.58 -10.22 -4.44
C ARG A 147 5.74 -9.58 -5.19
N ALA A 148 6.85 -9.30 -4.51
CA ALA A 148 8.07 -8.82 -5.13
C ALA A 148 8.67 -9.91 -6.04
N GLU A 149 8.75 -11.15 -5.56
CA GLU A 149 9.19 -12.32 -6.33
C GLU A 149 8.32 -12.54 -7.59
N GLU A 150 6.99 -12.41 -7.46
CA GLU A 150 6.04 -12.55 -8.58
C GLU A 150 6.28 -11.57 -9.73
N ILE A 151 6.95 -10.44 -9.48
CA ILE A 151 7.27 -9.42 -10.49
C ILE A 151 8.77 -9.31 -10.77
N GLY A 152 9.57 -10.24 -10.25
CA GLY A 152 11.03 -10.24 -10.40
C GLY A 152 11.73 -9.08 -9.68
N ALA A 153 11.11 -8.51 -8.65
CA ALA A 153 11.68 -7.40 -7.87
C ALA A 153 12.56 -7.91 -6.71
N ASP A 154 13.70 -7.26 -6.50
CA ASP A 154 14.47 -7.41 -5.25
C ASP A 154 13.90 -6.47 -4.19
N LEU A 155 13.38 -7.03 -3.09
CA LEU A 155 12.81 -6.28 -1.97
C LEU A 155 13.74 -6.31 -0.77
N ARG A 156 14.10 -5.13 -0.27
CA ARG A 156 14.90 -4.96 0.96
C ARG A 156 14.18 -4.06 1.94
N VAL A 157 14.46 -4.28 3.21
CA VAL A 157 13.86 -3.50 4.30
C VAL A 157 14.96 -3.07 5.25
N PHE A 158 14.93 -1.80 5.60
CA PHE A 158 15.84 -1.13 6.52
C PHE A 158 15.01 -0.51 7.64
N THR A 159 15.53 -0.51 8.87
CA THR A 159 14.82 0.00 10.04
C THR A 159 15.66 0.99 10.85
N ASP A 160 16.61 1.66 10.20
CA ASP A 160 17.46 2.65 10.84
C ASP A 160 16.74 4.01 10.79
N ASN A 161 16.24 4.47 11.93
CA ASN A 161 15.44 5.70 12.09
C ASN A 161 14.17 5.75 11.23
N GLY A 162 13.31 4.73 11.38
CA GLY A 162 12.11 4.59 10.56
C GLY A 162 11.93 3.16 10.08
N THR A 163 11.07 2.99 9.08
CA THR A 163 11.06 1.80 8.24
C THR A 163 11.17 2.23 6.78
N THR A 164 12.17 1.72 6.08
CA THR A 164 12.34 1.94 4.63
C THR A 164 12.26 0.61 3.91
N ILE A 165 11.33 0.49 2.97
CA ILE A 165 11.20 -0.64 2.05
C ILE A 165 11.65 -0.18 0.67
N THR A 166 12.63 -0.87 0.09
CA THR A 166 13.11 -0.60 -1.26
C THR A 166 12.82 -1.77 -2.19
N LEU A 167 12.37 -1.48 -3.40
CA LEU A 167 12.20 -2.46 -4.47
C LEU A 167 12.98 -2.01 -5.72
N SER A 168 13.63 -2.95 -6.40
CA SER A 168 14.19 -2.75 -7.74
C SER A 168 13.68 -3.82 -8.69
N LEU A 169 13.13 -3.40 -9.83
CA LEU A 169 12.62 -4.29 -10.87
C LEU A 169 12.89 -3.75 -12.27
N GLU A 170 13.06 -4.66 -13.23
CA GLU A 170 13.20 -4.30 -14.64
C GLU A 170 11.88 -3.76 -15.20
N VAL A 171 11.97 -2.69 -15.98
CA VAL A 171 10.81 -2.01 -16.56
C VAL A 171 11.07 -1.57 -17.99
N SER A 172 10.03 -1.67 -18.81
CA SER A 172 10.06 -1.20 -20.19
C SER A 172 9.97 0.33 -20.26
N ALA A 173 10.55 0.91 -21.31
CA ALA A 173 10.21 2.26 -21.74
C ALA A 173 9.06 2.18 -22.75
N ASN A 174 8.10 3.11 -22.68
CA ASN A 174 7.21 3.38 -23.80
C ASN A 174 8.01 4.11 -24.88
N ASN A 175 7.96 3.61 -26.11
CA ASN A 175 8.58 4.26 -27.28
C ASN A 175 7.76 5.45 -27.76
#